data_AF-F8QWL1-F1
#
_entry.id   AF-F8QWL1-F1
#
_cell.length_a   1.000
_cell.length_b   1.000
_cell.length_c   1.000
_cell.angle_alpha   90.00
_cell.angle_beta   90.00
_cell.angle_gamma   90.00
#
_symmetry.space_group_name_H-M   'P 1'
#
loop_
_entity.id
_entity.type
_entity.pdbx_description
1 polymer ?
#
loop_
_entity_poly.entity_id
_entity_poly.type
_entity_poly.pdbx_seq_one_letter_code
_entity_poly.pdbx_strand_id
1 'polypeptide(L)' 'FWRRHAFEENVRLEMERNHERYVFLRWGQKAFDQFRVVPPGTGICHQVNLEYLGKAIWQQQINGETYAWPDTLVGT' A
#
# COMPACT_ATOMS: atom_id res chain seq x y z
N PHE A 1 3.22 -31.65 11.51
CA PHE A 1 1.85 -31.10 11.64
C PHE A 1 1.86 -29.60 11.36
N TRP A 2 1.86 -29.21 10.09
CA TRP A 2 1.68 -27.80 9.69
C TRP A 2 0.21 -27.42 9.91
N ARG A 3 -0.06 -26.46 10.82
CA ARG A 3 -1.41 -25.98 11.08
C ARG A 3 -1.91 -25.22 9.84
N ARG A 4 -2.71 -25.88 9.02
CA ARG A 4 -3.39 -25.30 7.84
C ARG A 4 -4.16 -23.99 8.16
N HIS A 5 -4.49 -23.76 9.43
CA HIS A 5 -5.22 -22.59 9.92
C HIS A 5 -4.35 -21.50 10.56
N ALA A 6 -3.03 -21.69 10.72
CA ALA A 6 -2.19 -20.72 11.42
C ALA A 6 -2.15 -19.36 10.72
N PHE A 7 -2.17 -19.35 9.38
CA PHE A 7 -2.22 -18.12 8.60
C PHE A 7 -3.51 -17.33 8.85
N GLU A 8 -4.66 -18.00 8.71
CA GLU A 8 -5.99 -17.39 8.92
C GLU A 8 -6.15 -16.86 10.35
N GLU A 9 -5.68 -17.62 11.34
CA GLU A 9 -5.77 -17.25 12.74
C GLU A 9 -4.91 -16.01 13.06
N ASN A 10 -3.70 -15.94 12.50
CA ASN A 10 -2.82 -14.78 12.66
C ASN A 10 -3.43 -13.51 12.04
N VAL A 11 -3.99 -13.62 10.83
CA VAL A 11 -4.67 -12.50 10.16
C VAL A 11 -5.88 -12.04 10.98
N ARG A 12 -6.68 -12.98 11.52
CA ARG A 12 -7.83 -12.65 12.36
C ARG A 12 -7.41 -11.86 13.61
N LEU A 13 -6.38 -12.33 14.31
CA LEU A 13 -5.88 -11.66 15.53
C LEU A 13 -5.25 -10.29 15.22
N GLU A 14 -4.58 -10.14 14.08
CA GLU A 14 -4.05 -8.86 13.61
C GLU A 14 -5.19 -7.85 13.35
N MET A 15 -6.24 -8.29 12.64
CA MET A 15 -7.43 -7.47 12.36
C MET A 15 -8.10 -7.00 13.65
N GLU A 16 -8.25 -7.90 14.62
CA GLU A 16 -8.86 -7.58 15.91
C GLU A 16 -8.03 -6.55 16.68
N ARG A 17 -6.70 -6.75 16.77
CA ARG A 17 -5.80 -5.87 17.53
C ARG A 17 -5.58 -4.50 16.90
N ASN A 18 -5.68 -4.39 15.58
CA ASN A 18 -5.41 -3.16 14.84
C ASN A 18 -6.66 -2.55 14.20
N HIS A 19 -7.86 -2.96 14.63
CA HIS A 19 -9.13 -2.55 14.03
C HIS A 19 -9.23 -1.02 13.87
N GLU A 20 -9.03 -0.26 14.95
CA GLU A 20 -9.13 1.19 14.94
C GLU A 20 -8.10 1.85 14.00
N ARG A 21 -6.90 1.28 13.91
CA ARG A 21 -5.85 1.77 13.00
C ARG A 21 -6.26 1.58 11.54
N TYR A 22 -6.86 0.45 11.18
CA TYR A 22 -7.36 0.25 9.82
C TYR A 22 -8.55 1.14 9.50
N VAL A 23 -9.45 1.36 10.47
CA VAL A 23 -10.57 2.31 10.29
C VAL A 23 -10.03 3.72 10.03
N PHE A 24 -9.04 4.17 10.80
CA PHE A 24 -8.40 5.46 10.60
C PHE A 24 -7.72 5.59 9.23
N LEU A 25 -6.96 4.56 8.82
CA LEU A 25 -6.31 4.54 7.50
C LEU A 25 -7.34 4.53 6.36
N ARG A 26 -8.45 3.80 6.51
CA ARG A 26 -9.56 3.79 5.54
C ARG A 26 -10.28 5.12 5.45
N TRP A 27 -10.44 5.81 6.58
CA TRP A 27 -10.93 7.19 6.58
C TRP A 27 -9.97 8.12 5.84
N GLY A 28 -8.65 8.00 6.08
CA GLY A 28 -7.62 8.79 5.39
C GLY A 28 -7.67 8.64 3.87
N GLN A 29 -7.96 7.43 3.35
CA GLN A 29 -8.15 7.20 1.91
C GLN A 29 -9.30 8.01 1.31
N LYS A 30 -10.32 8.34 2.12
CA LYS A 30 -11.45 9.16 1.66
C LYS A 30 -11.22 10.65 1.88
N ALA A 31 -10.36 11.00 2.84
CA ALA A 31 -10.12 12.38 3.24
C ALA A 31 -9.04 13.08 2.38
N PHE A 32 -8.14 12.35 1.73
CA PHE A 32 -7.01 12.91 0.98
C PHE A 32 -6.91 12.36 -0.45
N ASP A 33 -6.73 13.25 -1.43
CA ASP A 33 -6.73 12.89 -2.87
C ASP A 33 -5.55 12.00 -3.30
N GLN A 34 -4.41 12.08 -2.61
CA GLN A 34 -3.18 11.35 -2.97
C GLN A 34 -2.80 10.29 -1.92
N PHE A 35 -3.76 9.84 -1.11
CA PHE A 35 -3.51 8.81 -0.10
C PHE A 35 -4.05 7.45 -0.53
N ARG A 36 -3.16 6.45 -0.61
CA ARG A 36 -3.51 5.06 -0.95
C ARG A 36 -3.02 4.13 0.16
N VAL A 37 -3.89 3.22 0.60
CA VAL A 37 -3.56 2.17 1.57
C VAL A 37 -3.58 0.83 0.84
N VAL A 38 -2.52 0.07 1.03
CA VAL A 38 -2.45 -1.35 0.63
C VAL A 38 -3.17 -2.17 1.71
N PRO A 39 -4.15 -3.02 1.36
CA PRO A 39 -4.85 -3.84 2.34
C PRO A 39 -3.91 -4.78 3.12
N PRO A 40 -4.24 -5.15 4.35
CA PRO A 40 -3.47 -6.11 5.12
C PRO A 40 -3.47 -7.50 4.44
N GLY A 41 -2.39 -8.26 4.67
CA GLY A 41 -2.19 -9.57 4.04
C GLY A 41 -1.72 -9.54 2.58
N THR A 42 -1.52 -8.36 1.97
CA THR A 42 -1.08 -8.20 0.56
C THR A 42 0.42 -8.47 0.35
N GLY A 43 1.22 -8.46 1.41
CA GLY A 43 2.66 -8.71 1.34
C GLY A 43 3.49 -7.75 2.19
N ILE A 44 4.81 -7.87 2.09
CA ILE A 44 5.77 -7.00 2.78
C ILE A 44 5.92 -5.70 1.99
N CYS A 45 5.98 -4.56 2.69
CA CYS A 45 6.00 -3.22 2.09
C CYS A 45 6.97 -3.08 0.90
N HIS A 46 8.24 -3.44 1.08
CA HIS A 46 9.24 -3.29 0.02
C HIS A 46 9.03 -4.23 -1.17
N GLN A 47 8.50 -5.43 -0.94
CA GLN A 47 8.18 -6.36 -2.01
C GLN A 47 7.00 -5.81 -2.85
N VAL A 48 5.94 -5.35 -2.18
CA VAL A 48 4.80 -4.71 -2.86
C VAL A 48 5.26 -3.47 -3.63
N ASN A 49 6.19 -2.69 -3.08
CA ASN A 49 6.73 -1.53 -3.77
C ASN A 49 7.44 -1.92 -5.08
N LEU A 50 8.31 -2.92 -5.04
CA LEU A 50 9.08 -3.35 -6.21
C LEU A 50 8.23 -4.08 -7.26
N GLU A 51 7.25 -4.88 -6.82
CA GLU A 51 6.48 -5.74 -7.72
C GLU A 51 5.21 -5.05 -8.28
N TYR A 52 4.65 -4.06 -7.58
CA TYR A 52 3.34 -3.50 -7.94
C TYR A 52 3.24 -1.97 -7.97
N LEU A 53 3.96 -1.24 -7.11
CA LEU A 53 3.80 0.22 -7.00
C LEU A 53 4.81 1.02 -7.83
N GLY A 54 6.05 0.54 -7.93
CA GLY A 54 7.14 1.22 -8.62
C GLY A 54 6.88 1.32 -10.11
N LYS A 55 7.13 2.50 -10.68
CA LYS A 55 6.90 2.79 -12.11
C LYS A 55 8.17 2.98 -12.93
N ALA A 56 9.32 3.08 -12.26
CA ALA A 56 10.63 3.46 -12.80
C ALA A 56 10.67 4.88 -13.42
N ILE A 57 9.70 5.25 -14.27
CA ILE A 57 9.53 6.57 -14.87
C ILE A 57 8.08 7.04 -14.64
N TRP A 58 7.93 8.26 -14.14
CA TRP A 58 6.66 8.99 -14.14
C TRP A 58 6.53 9.83 -15.41
N GLN A 59 5.30 10.01 -15.87
CA GLN A 59 4.98 10.88 -16.99
C GLN A 59 3.75 11.74 -16.67
N GLN A 60 3.76 13.00 -17.10
CA GLN A 60 2.61 13.90 -16.99
C GLN A 60 2.61 14.91 -18.13
N GLN A 61 1.40 15.25 -18.61
CA GLN A 61 1.22 16.31 -19.58
C GLN A 61 1.07 17.67 -18.87
N ILE A 62 1.93 18.63 -19.21
CA ILE A 62 1.95 19.98 -18.64
C ILE A 62 2.02 20.96 -19.82
N ASN A 63 1.05 21.86 -19.93
CA ASN A 63 0.98 22.87 -21.00
C ASN A 63 1.09 22.30 -22.43
N GLY A 64 0.57 21.09 -22.66
CA GLY A 64 0.58 20.42 -23.97
C GLY A 64 1.82 19.58 -24.24
N GLU A 65 2.86 19.67 -23.42
CA GLU A 65 4.08 18.87 -23.53
C GLU A 65 4.08 17.71 -22.52
N THR A 66 4.67 16.58 -22.91
CA THR A 66 4.81 15.42 -22.03
C THR A 66 6.16 15.49 -21.31
N TYR A 67 6.12 15.58 -19.99
CA TYR A 67 7.29 15.52 -19.12
C TYR A 67 7.45 14.11 -18.57
N ALA A 68 8.69 13.62 -18.49
CA ALA A 68 9.02 12.34 -17.87
C ALA A 68 10.20 12.49 -16.92
N TRP A 69 10.16 11.80 -15.78
CA TRP A 69 11.20 11.86 -14.74
C TRP A 69 11.31 10.53 -13.99
N PRO A 70 12.49 10.22 -13.40
CA PRO A 70 12.68 8.99 -12.64
C PRO A 70 11.77 8.91 -11.42
N ASP A 71 11.28 7.69 -11.16
CA ASP A 71 10.58 7.35 -9.94
C ASP A 71 11.54 7.44 -8.75
N THR A 72 11.11 8.15 -7.70
CA THR A 72 11.87 8.34 -6.47
C THR A 72 10.93 8.22 -5.29
N LEU A 73 11.39 7.60 -4.22
CA LEU A 73 10.59 7.32 -3.03
C LEU A 73 11.44 7.43 -1.77
N VAL A 74 10.84 7.99 -0.73
CA VAL A 74 11.33 7.91 0.66
C VAL A 74 10.25 7.23 1.49
N GLY A 75 10.62 6.21 2.25
CA GLY A 75 9.72 5.47 3.14
C GLY A 75 9.97 5.77 4.62
N THR A 76 9.00 5.44 5.46
CA THR A 76 9.06 5.57 6.93
C THR A 76 9.04 4.21 7.61
#